data_AF-A0A328E3C8-F1
#
_entry.id   AF-A0A328E3C8-F1
#
_cell.length_a   1.000
_cell.length_b   1.000
_cell.length_c   1.000
_cell.angle_alpha   90.00
_cell.angle_beta   90.00
_cell.angle_gamma   90.00
#
_symmetry.space_group_name_H-M   'P 1'
#
loop_
_entity.id
_entity.type
_entity.pdbx_description
1 polymer ?
#
loop_
_entity_poly.entity_id
_entity_poly.type
_entity_poly.pdbx_seq_one_letter_code
_entity_poly.pdbx_strand_id
1 'polypeptide(L)'
;MCHSLKYTSGVTFFVELIATFLTDSGSTLDDMIDIIEYPILDYEKLHELCIKLKGSSACIGACRMTSACCKLIQAILKKSKRE
;
A
#
# COMPACT_ATOMS: atom_id res chain seq x y z
N MET A 1 16.48 -21.83 -13.99
CA MET A 1 15.72 -22.64 -13.01
C MET A 1 14.94 -21.69 -12.12
N CYS A 2 13.64 -21.50 -12.37
CA CYS A 2 12.76 -20.82 -11.43
C CYS A 2 12.39 -21.82 -10.34
N HIS A 3 12.99 -21.69 -9.16
CA HIS A 3 12.69 -22.55 -8.02
C HIS A 3 11.31 -22.19 -7.45
N SER A 4 10.39 -23.16 -7.55
CA SER A 4 9.26 -23.39 -6.66
C SER A 4 8.33 -22.21 -6.39
N LEU A 5 7.37 -21.98 -7.30
CA LEU A 5 6.05 -21.51 -6.84
C LEU A 5 5.52 -22.61 -5.91
N LYS A 6 5.53 -22.38 -4.59
CA LYS A 6 4.86 -23.28 -3.64
C LYS A 6 3.40 -23.38 -4.07
N TYR A 7 2.99 -24.56 -4.54
CA TYR A 7 1.62 -24.86 -4.90
C TYR A 7 0.79 -24.82 -3.62
N THR A 8 0.20 -23.67 -3.31
CA THR A 8 -0.67 -23.45 -2.17
C THR A 8 -2.11 -23.64 -2.65
N SER A 9 -2.47 -24.89 -2.95
CA SER A 9 -3.84 -25.27 -3.31
C SER A 9 -4.69 -25.54 -2.07
N GLY A 10 -4.68 -24.59 -1.13
CA GLY A 10 -5.52 -24.64 0.06
C GLY A 10 -6.68 -23.69 -0.08
N VAL A 11 -7.88 -24.12 0.29
CA VAL A 11 -9.08 -23.26 0.40
C VAL A 11 -8.82 -22.06 1.35
N THR A 12 -7.79 -22.16 2.21
CA THR A 12 -7.35 -21.12 3.14
C THR A 12 -6.37 -20.11 2.56
N PHE A 13 -5.74 -20.38 1.41
CA PHE A 13 -4.71 -19.49 0.84
C PHE A 13 -5.23 -18.06 0.66
N PHE A 14 -6.43 -17.93 0.11
CA PHE A 14 -7.03 -16.61 -0.12
C PHE A 14 -7.44 -15.92 1.20
N VAL A 15 -7.85 -16.69 2.20
CA VAL A 15 -8.19 -16.16 3.54
C VAL A 15 -6.93 -15.64 4.23
N GLU A 16 -5.85 -16.40 4.20
CA GLU A 16 -4.54 -16.01 4.74
C GLU A 16 -3.98 -14.78 4.00
N LEU A 17 -4.14 -14.72 2.68
CA LEU A 17 -3.75 -13.57 1.86
C LEU A 17 -4.54 -12.31 2.24
N ILE A 18 -5.86 -12.42 2.43
CA ILE A 18 -6.69 -11.29 2.90
C ILE A 18 -6.26 -10.86 4.29
N ALA A 19 -6.06 -11.79 5.23
CA ALA A 19 -5.64 -11.46 6.59
C ALA A 19 -4.28 -10.74 6.62
N THR A 20 -3.34 -11.22 5.80
CA THR A 20 -2.02 -10.58 5.60
C THR A 20 -2.20 -9.18 5.03
N PHE A 21 -3.00 -9.04 3.96
CA PHE A 21 -3.29 -7.74 3.35
C PHE A 21 -3.88 -6.74 4.36
N LEU A 22 -4.84 -7.16 5.19
CA LEU A 22 -5.48 -6.29 6.17
C LEU A 22 -4.48 -5.82 7.23
N THR A 23 -3.64 -6.73 7.73
CA THR A 23 -2.61 -6.44 8.73
C THR A 23 -1.55 -5.47 8.17
N ASP A 24 -1.06 -5.76 6.96
CA ASP A 24 -0.05 -4.93 6.29
C ASP A 24 -0.60 -3.55 5.90
N SER A 25 -1.87 -3.51 5.47
CA SER A 25 -2.53 -2.24 5.11
C SER A 25 -2.80 -1.38 6.34
N GLY A 26 -3.20 -1.98 7.46
CA GLY A 26 -3.40 -1.27 8.72
C GLY A 26 -2.12 -0.60 9.19
N SER A 27 -1.04 -1.38 9.33
CA SER A 27 0.26 -0.82 9.73
C SER A 27 0.79 0.24 8.76
N THR A 28 0.64 0.02 7.44
CA THR A 28 1.04 1.02 6.44
C THR A 28 0.21 2.31 6.56
N LEU A 29 -1.09 2.22 6.88
CA LEU A 29 -1.92 3.40 7.09
C LEU A 29 -1.54 4.16 8.36
N ASP A 30 -1.23 3.45 9.44
CA ASP A 30 -0.74 4.06 10.69
C ASP A 30 0.57 4.82 10.44
N ASP A 31 1.53 4.21 9.73
CA ASP A 31 2.79 4.88 9.32
C ASP A 31 2.53 6.13 8.46
N MET A 32 1.52 6.10 7.59
CA MET A 32 1.14 7.26 6.77
C MET A 32 0.51 8.37 7.60
N ILE A 33 -0.29 8.03 8.61
CA ILE A 33 -0.89 8.99 9.54
C ILE A 33 0.22 9.69 10.34
N ASP A 34 1.16 8.93 10.90
CA ASP A 34 2.29 9.48 11.67
C ASP A 34 3.10 10.49 10.86
N ILE A 35 3.32 10.21 9.56
CA ILE A 35 4.01 11.15 8.65
C ILE A 35 3.20 12.41 8.41
N ILE A 36 1.87 12.30 8.24
CA ILE A 36 0.99 13.44 7.97
C ILE A 36 0.85 14.34 9.21
N GLU A 37 0.89 13.77 10.41
CA GLU A 37 0.83 14.52 11.66
C GLU A 37 2.15 15.22 12.02
N TYR A 38 3.26 14.84 11.36
CA TYR A 38 4.55 15.47 11.60
C TYR A 38 4.61 16.91 11.05
N PRO A 39 5.24 17.88 11.75
CA PRO A 39 5.27 19.29 11.33
C PRO A 39 5.92 19.53 9.97
N ILE A 40 6.88 18.69 9.59
CA ILE A 40 7.57 18.71 8.30
C ILE A 40 7.21 17.42 7.58
N LEU A 41 6.38 17.54 6.55
CA LEU A 41 5.87 16.39 5.84
C LEU A 41 6.96 15.74 4.97
N ASP A 42 7.30 14.49 5.26
CA ASP A 42 8.19 13.70 4.41
C ASP A 42 7.40 13.14 3.21
N TYR A 43 7.38 13.90 2.11
CA TYR A 43 6.66 13.51 0.89
C TYR A 43 7.27 12.28 0.20
N GLU A 44 8.57 12.03 0.32
CA GLU A 44 9.20 10.85 -0.29
C GLU A 44 8.74 9.59 0.43
N LYS A 45 8.82 9.59 1.77
CA LYS A 45 8.36 8.45 2.57
C LYS A 45 6.85 8.22 2.44
N LEU A 46 6.05 9.29 2.42
CA LEU A 46 4.60 9.18 2.20
C LEU A 46 4.28 8.62 0.81
N HIS A 47 5.05 8.99 -0.21
CA HIS A 47 4.91 8.46 -1.57
C HIS A 47 5.24 6.96 -1.64
N GLU A 48 6.32 6.52 -1.00
CA GLU A 48 6.72 5.11 -0.94
C GLU A 48 5.66 4.23 -0.28
N LEU A 49 5.15 4.65 0.89
CA LEU A 49 4.07 3.94 1.58
C LEU A 49 2.79 3.88 0.74
N CYS A 50 2.47 4.97 0.03
CA CYS A 50 1.30 4.99 -0.83
C CYS A 50 1.45 4.06 -2.06
N ILE A 51 2.65 3.92 -2.62
CA ILE A 51 2.94 2.96 -3.70
C ILE A 51 2.80 1.53 -3.18
N LYS A 52 3.34 1.24 -2.00
CA LYS A 52 3.22 -0.08 -1.36
C LYS A 52 1.74 -0.47 -1.19
N LEU A 53 0.94 0.42 -0.60
CA LEU A 53 -0.49 0.19 -0.37
C LEU A 53 -1.29 0.07 -1.69
N LYS A 54 -0.92 0.84 -2.71
CA LYS A 54 -1.51 0.70 -4.06
C LYS A 54 -1.25 -0.69 -4.63
N GLY A 55 -0.01 -1.16 -4.56
CA GLY A 55 0.44 -2.44 -5.11
C GLY A 55 -0.24 -3.62 -4.44
N SER A 56 -0.25 -3.64 -3.10
CA SER A 56 -0.92 -4.69 -2.33
C SER A 56 -2.44 -4.71 -2.60
N SER A 57 -3.08 -3.54 -2.66
CA SER A 57 -4.51 -3.42 -2.97
C SER A 57 -4.84 -3.92 -4.38
N ALA A 58 -3.99 -3.60 -5.37
CA ALA A 58 -4.20 -4.04 -6.75
C ALA A 58 -4.06 -5.56 -6.89
N CYS A 59 -3.13 -6.18 -6.14
CA CYS A 59 -2.86 -7.61 -6.19
C CYS A 59 -4.07 -8.45 -5.75
N ILE A 60 -4.87 -7.97 -4.79
CA ILE A 60 -6.05 -8.68 -4.27
C ILE A 60 -7.38 -8.21 -4.88
N GLY A 61 -7.35 -7.29 -5.85
CA GLY A 61 -8.56 -6.76 -6.48
C GLY A 61 -9.32 -5.71 -5.65
N ALA A 62 -8.68 -5.06 -4.68
CA ALA A 62 -9.27 -3.97 -3.88
C ALA A 62 -9.29 -2.64 -4.67
N CYS A 63 -10.03 -2.61 -5.79
CA CYS A 63 -10.00 -1.53 -6.80
C CYS A 63 -10.26 -0.12 -6.23
N ARG A 64 -11.13 0.00 -5.21
CA ARG A 64 -11.42 1.28 -4.56
C ARG A 64 -10.22 1.84 -3.82
N MET A 65 -9.48 0.99 -3.09
CA MET A 65 -8.25 1.39 -2.40
C MET A 65 -7.17 1.74 -3.41
N THR A 66 -6.96 0.92 -4.44
CA THR A 66 -6.02 1.24 -5.54
C THR A 66 -6.31 2.60 -6.16
N SER A 67 -7.59 2.92 -6.41
CA SER A 67 -8.00 4.21 -6.96
C SER A 67 -7.73 5.37 -6.02
N ALA A 68 -7.96 5.18 -4.71
CA ALA A 68 -7.66 6.18 -3.69
C ALA A 68 -6.15 6.45 -3.61
N CYS A 69 -5.32 5.39 -3.61
CA CYS A 69 -3.87 5.54 -3.64
C CYS A 69 -3.38 6.27 -4.89
N CYS A 70 -3.97 6.01 -6.07
CA CYS A 70 -3.64 6.77 -7.29
C CYS A 70 -3.89 8.29 -7.13
N LYS A 71 -5.03 8.67 -6.53
CA LYS A 71 -5.35 10.07 -6.26
C LYS A 71 -4.38 10.69 -5.25
N LEU A 72 -4.04 9.94 -4.20
CA LEU A 72 -3.09 10.39 -3.18
C LEU A 72 -1.68 10.59 -3.75
N ILE A 73 -1.17 9.66 -4.55
CA ILE A 73 0.12 9.80 -5.26
C ILE A 73 0.14 11.07 -6.11
N GLN A 74 -0.94 11.35 -6.87
CA GLN A 74 -1.02 12.58 -7.65
C GLN A 74 -0.96 13.84 -6.78
N ALA A 75 -1.62 13.83 -5.62
CA ALA A 75 -1.59 14.94 -4.67
C ALA A 75 -0.20 15.15 -4.08
N ILE A 76 0.48 14.07 -3.67
CA ILE A 76 1.85 14.06 -3.15
C ILE A 76 2.82 14.66 -4.17
N LEU A 77 2.82 14.15 -5.40
CA LEU A 77 3.71 14.64 -6.47
C LEU A 77 3.44 16.11 -6.83
N LYS A 78 2.20 16.58 -6.74
CA LYS A 78 1.86 17.98 -6.98
C LYS A 78 2.34 18.89 -5.84
N LYS A 79 2.35 18.40 -4.60
CA LYS A 79 2.79 19.16 -3.43
C LYS A 79 4.32 19.19 -3.30
N SER A 80 4.98 18.06 -3.48
CA SER A 80 6.45 17.96 -3.49
C SER A 80 7.13 18.88 -4.51
N LYS A 81 6.49 19.17 -5.65
CA LYS A 81 7.02 20.10 -6.67
C LYS A 81 6.84 21.60 -6.36
N ARG A 82 6.11 21.94 -5.29
CA ARG A 82 5.80 23.35 -4.91
C ARG A 82 6.63 23.84 -3.73
N GLU A 83 7.38 22.94 -3.12
CA GLU A 83 8.41 23.21 -2.13
C GLU A 83 9.78 23.16 -2.82
#